data_AF-A0A7V2S520-F1
#
_entry.id   AF-A0A7V2S520-F1
#
_cell.length_a   1.000
_cell.length_b   1.000
_cell.length_c   1.000
_cell.angle_alpha   90.00
_cell.angle_beta   90.00
_cell.angle_gamma   90.00
#
_symmetry.space_group_name_H-M   'P 1'
#
loop_
_entity.id
_entity.type
_entity.pdbx_description
1 polymer ?
#
loop_
_entity_poly.entity_id
_entity_poly.type
_entity_poly.pdbx_seq_one_letter_code
_entity_poly.pdbx_strand_id
1 'polypeptide(L)'
;MLIRQCQSPQDEVEALNADVMRFMAILGLCLMLIFAAMEGVRVSSMETLNKTQEQVLLKRQSELEQKIRELIQTKRTLVATLRVVQQKAEQSKQHLQEQYDIKKNQADQLLLQLAQLKTSQIKKTAIKQALRIKRTVKPLKQKNSSKPQKKGYVLRFSNDEALIQLVKQQQIQLILTKQGVPFQVRHNRTISKHPLKGKHKMYALNNHTVPQIYKITFSSNMTDQWGVILPPKITTSLQRIMQQHSSGELEINALGNVSIK
;
A
#
# COMPACT_ATOMS: atom_id res chain seq x y z
N MET A 1 64.96 -101.95 -27.71
CA MET A 1 66.08 -101.19 -28.28
C MET A 1 65.58 -99.76 -28.47
N LEU A 2 65.76 -98.89 -27.46
CA LEU A 2 65.28 -97.51 -27.49
C LEU A 2 66.44 -96.61 -27.91
N ILE A 3 66.34 -96.02 -29.11
CA ILE A 3 67.30 -95.06 -29.65
C ILE A 3 67.08 -93.75 -28.90
N ARG A 4 67.98 -93.42 -27.97
CA ARG A 4 68.07 -92.09 -27.34
C ARG A 4 68.61 -91.13 -28.41
N GLN A 5 67.75 -90.30 -28.97
CA GLN A 5 68.18 -89.15 -29.78
C GLN A 5 68.90 -88.17 -28.84
N CYS A 6 70.19 -87.92 -29.10
CA CYS A 6 70.92 -86.82 -28.49
C CYS A 6 70.38 -85.53 -29.12
N GLN A 7 69.55 -84.78 -28.40
CA GLN A 7 69.19 -83.41 -28.79
C GLN A 7 70.46 -82.56 -28.77
N SER A 8 70.72 -81.84 -29.86
CA SER A 8 71.86 -80.95 -29.91
C SER A 8 71.54 -79.70 -29.07
N PRO A 9 72.51 -79.11 -28.36
CA PRO A 9 72.27 -77.91 -27.55
C PRO A 9 71.75 -76.71 -28.38
N GLN A 10 71.84 -76.77 -29.71
CA GLN A 10 71.29 -75.79 -30.63
C GLN A 10 69.76 -75.90 -30.78
N ASP A 11 69.21 -77.13 -30.77
CA ASP A 11 67.76 -77.38 -30.86
C ASP A 11 67.01 -76.89 -29.62
N GLU A 12 67.64 -76.97 -28.43
CA GLU A 12 67.06 -76.45 -27.17
C GLU A 12 66.98 -74.92 -27.17
N VAL A 13 67.97 -74.24 -27.75
CA VAL A 13 67.98 -72.77 -27.88
C VAL A 13 66.94 -72.31 -28.89
N GLU A 14 66.74 -73.04 -29.99
CA GLU A 14 65.68 -72.76 -30.95
C GLU A 14 64.28 -72.98 -30.38
N ALA A 15 64.08 -74.07 -29.61
CA ALA A 15 62.83 -74.31 -28.90
C ALA A 15 62.54 -73.21 -27.86
N LEU A 16 63.55 -72.79 -27.11
CA LEU A 16 63.43 -71.69 -26.14
C LEU A 16 63.09 -70.36 -26.82
N ASN A 17 63.75 -70.04 -27.93
CA ASN A 17 63.45 -68.84 -28.71
C ASN A 17 62.03 -68.85 -29.30
N ALA A 18 61.56 -70.01 -29.76
CA ALA A 18 60.20 -70.17 -30.26
C ALA A 18 59.15 -69.96 -29.15
N ASP A 19 59.40 -70.47 -27.94
CA ASP A 19 58.51 -70.27 -26.80
C ASP A 19 58.51 -68.81 -26.30
N VAL A 20 59.66 -68.14 -26.32
CA VAL A 20 59.75 -66.70 -26.01
C VAL A 20 58.98 -65.87 -27.04
N MET A 21 59.11 -66.16 -28.34
CA MET A 21 58.36 -65.46 -29.38
C MET A 21 56.85 -65.68 -29.22
N ARG A 22 56.42 -66.90 -28.90
CA ARG A 22 55.01 -67.21 -28.62
C ARG A 22 54.49 -66.48 -27.39
N PHE A 23 55.26 -66.45 -26.31
CA PHE A 23 54.90 -65.72 -25.10
C PHE A 23 54.75 -64.22 -25.35
N MET A 24 55.69 -63.61 -26.08
CA MET A 24 55.60 -62.19 -26.44
C MET A 24 54.40 -61.88 -27.35
N ALA A 25 54.06 -62.79 -28.27
CA ALA A 25 52.85 -62.64 -29.09
C ALA A 25 51.56 -62.72 -28.26
N ILE A 26 51.49 -63.64 -27.29
CA ILE A 26 50.35 -63.74 -26.36
C ILE A 26 50.24 -62.46 -25.53
N LEU A 27 51.35 -61.96 -24.99
CA LEU A 27 51.36 -60.69 -24.25
C LEU A 27 50.90 -59.52 -25.11
N GLY A 28 51.37 -59.42 -26.35
CA GLY A 28 50.95 -58.39 -27.30
C GLY A 28 49.44 -58.44 -27.58
N LEU A 29 48.89 -59.64 -27.78
CA LEU A 29 47.46 -59.84 -27.99
C LEU A 29 46.65 -59.46 -26.74
N CYS A 30 47.09 -59.87 -25.55
CA CYS A 30 46.45 -59.53 -24.29
C CYS A 30 46.40 -58.02 -24.06
N LEU A 31 47.50 -57.31 -24.33
CA LEU A 31 47.54 -55.85 -24.22
C LEU A 31 46.62 -55.18 -25.22
N MET A 32 46.61 -55.62 -26.48
CA MET A 32 45.71 -55.07 -27.51
C MET A 32 44.23 -55.26 -27.11
N LEU A 33 43.86 -56.40 -26.55
CA LEU A 33 42.50 -56.70 -26.12
C LEU A 33 42.07 -55.84 -24.91
N ILE A 34 42.98 -55.60 -23.96
CA ILE A 34 42.74 -54.70 -22.83
C ILE A 34 42.56 -53.25 -23.32
N PHE A 35 43.40 -52.77 -24.25
CA PHE A 35 43.26 -51.44 -24.82
C PHE A 35 41.94 -51.27 -25.58
N ALA A 36 41.55 -52.23 -26.41
CA ALA A 36 40.27 -52.21 -27.12
C ALA A 36 39.06 -52.17 -26.16
N ALA A 37 39.13 -52.94 -25.05
CA ALA A 37 38.11 -52.91 -24.01
C ALA A 37 38.05 -51.55 -23.30
N MET A 38 39.20 -50.96 -22.99
CA MET A 38 39.26 -49.63 -22.35
C MET A 38 38.72 -48.52 -23.24
N GLU A 39 39.00 -48.55 -24.54
CA GLU A 39 38.47 -47.58 -25.50
C GLU A 39 36.96 -47.75 -25.71
N GLY A 40 36.47 -48.98 -25.83
CA GLY A 40 35.03 -49.27 -25.96
C GLY A 40 34.19 -48.78 -24.78
N VAL A 41 34.71 -48.90 -23.55
CA VAL A 41 34.05 -48.39 -22.34
C VAL A 41 34.04 -46.86 -22.30
N ARG A 42 35.16 -46.22 -22.69
CA ARG A 42 35.27 -44.74 -22.70
C ARG A 42 34.35 -44.10 -23.73
N VAL A 43 34.27 -44.65 -24.95
CA VAL A 43 33.44 -44.10 -26.03
C VAL A 43 31.95 -44.27 -25.71
N SER A 44 31.53 -45.44 -25.23
CA SER A 44 30.13 -45.70 -24.87
C SER A 44 29.66 -44.83 -23.68
N SER A 45 30.55 -44.59 -22.71
CA SER A 45 30.25 -43.72 -21.56
C SER A 45 30.16 -42.24 -21.96
N MET A 46 31.07 -41.76 -22.83
CA MET A 46 31.03 -40.38 -23.35
C MET A 46 29.77 -40.11 -24.19
N GLU A 47 29.36 -41.05 -25.05
CA GLU A 47 28.18 -40.87 -25.90
C GLU A 47 26.87 -40.81 -25.10
N THR A 48 26.76 -41.62 -24.04
CA THR A 48 25.60 -41.59 -23.14
C THR A 48 25.54 -40.33 -22.28
N LEU A 49 26.70 -39.84 -21.80
CA LEU A 49 26.80 -38.56 -21.09
C LEU A 49 26.38 -37.37 -21.98
N ASN A 50 26.89 -37.31 -23.21
CA ASN A 50 26.55 -36.24 -24.15
C ASN A 50 25.06 -36.22 -24.51
N LYS A 51 24.47 -37.39 -24.81
CA LYS A 51 23.03 -37.52 -25.08
C LYS A 51 22.18 -37.08 -23.89
N THR A 52 22.60 -37.45 -22.67
CA THR A 52 21.90 -37.04 -21.43
C THR A 52 21.98 -35.53 -21.22
N GLN A 53 23.15 -34.94 -21.45
CA GLN A 53 23.36 -33.50 -21.32
C GLN A 53 22.53 -32.70 -22.33
N GLU A 54 22.48 -33.15 -23.58
CA GLU A 54 21.69 -32.51 -24.65
C GLU A 54 20.19 -32.57 -24.35
N GLN A 55 19.68 -33.72 -23.87
CA GLN A 55 18.28 -33.84 -23.45
C GLN A 55 17.94 -32.92 -22.27
N VAL A 56 18.84 -32.78 -21.30
CA VAL A 56 18.64 -31.86 -20.17
C VAL A 56 18.61 -30.40 -20.64
N LEU A 57 19.46 -30.03 -21.60
CA LEU A 57 19.49 -28.69 -22.18
C LEU A 57 18.20 -28.39 -22.95
N LEU A 58 17.77 -29.30 -23.83
CA LEU A 58 16.52 -29.17 -24.58
C LEU A 58 15.30 -29.04 -23.65
N LYS A 59 15.25 -29.85 -22.59
CA LYS A 59 14.19 -29.76 -21.58
C LYS A 59 14.18 -28.39 -20.91
N ARG A 60 15.34 -27.91 -20.43
CA ARG A 60 15.46 -26.57 -19.81
C ARG A 60 15.06 -25.45 -20.78
N GLN A 61 15.43 -25.56 -22.05
CA GLN A 61 15.05 -24.57 -23.07
C GLN A 61 13.53 -24.54 -23.26
N SER A 62 12.88 -25.70 -23.38
CA SER A 62 11.42 -25.79 -23.51
C SER A 62 10.69 -25.22 -22.28
N GLU A 63 11.20 -25.48 -21.08
CA GLU A 63 10.67 -24.94 -19.82
C GLU A 63 10.81 -23.41 -19.77
N LEU A 64 11.94 -22.88 -20.23
CA LEU A 64 12.19 -21.44 -20.26
C LEU A 64 11.26 -20.74 -21.25
N GLU A 65 11.06 -21.32 -22.44
CA GLU A 65 10.12 -20.80 -23.42
C GLU A 65 8.67 -20.83 -22.91
N GLN A 66 8.28 -21.88 -22.19
CA GLN A 66 6.97 -21.95 -21.56
C GLN A 66 6.78 -20.84 -20.53
N LYS A 67 7.78 -20.60 -19.67
CA LYS A 67 7.76 -19.50 -18.70
C LYS A 67 7.68 -18.13 -19.37
N ILE A 68 8.39 -17.92 -20.48
CA ILE A 68 8.32 -16.68 -21.26
C ILE A 68 6.90 -16.48 -21.80
N ARG A 69 6.28 -17.52 -22.38
CA ARG A 69 4.90 -17.45 -22.88
C ARG A 69 3.91 -17.11 -21.75
N GLU A 70 4.05 -17.74 -20.60
CA GLU A 70 3.23 -17.47 -19.42
C GLU A 70 3.39 -16.01 -18.95
N LEU A 71 4.62 -15.51 -18.82
CA LEU A 71 4.89 -14.12 -18.44
C LEU A 71 4.31 -13.13 -19.44
N ILE A 72 4.39 -13.41 -20.75
CA ILE A 72 3.77 -12.58 -21.79
C ILE A 72 2.24 -12.55 -21.63
N GLN A 73 1.62 -13.69 -21.35
CA GLN A 73 0.18 -13.77 -21.11
C GLN A 73 -0.22 -12.99 -19.85
N THR A 74 0.47 -13.18 -18.73
CA THR A 74 0.22 -12.44 -17.48
C THR A 74 0.41 -10.94 -17.65
N LYS A 75 1.42 -10.50 -18.40
CA LYS A 75 1.60 -9.09 -18.73
C LYS A 75 0.43 -8.54 -19.53
N ARG A 76 -0.06 -9.29 -20.53
CA ARG A 76 -1.21 -8.87 -21.36
C ARG A 76 -2.49 -8.75 -20.54
N THR A 77 -2.78 -9.73 -19.68
CA THR A 77 -3.98 -9.69 -18.81
C THR A 77 -3.88 -8.53 -17.82
N LEU A 78 -2.71 -8.28 -17.23
CA LEU A 78 -2.52 -7.16 -16.32
C LEU A 78 -2.73 -5.82 -17.01
N VAL A 79 -2.19 -5.64 -18.22
CA VAL A 79 -2.40 -4.41 -19.01
C VAL A 79 -3.87 -4.21 -19.36
N ALA A 80 -4.59 -5.27 -19.73
CA ALA A 80 -6.03 -5.20 -20.01
C ALA A 80 -6.82 -4.79 -18.75
N THR A 81 -6.53 -5.40 -17.60
CA THR A 81 -7.15 -5.04 -16.31
C THR A 81 -6.86 -3.59 -15.93
N LEU A 82 -5.62 -3.13 -16.09
CA LEU A 82 -5.25 -1.74 -15.82
C LEU A 82 -6.06 -0.76 -16.68
N ARG A 83 -6.25 -1.04 -17.97
CA ARG A 83 -7.08 -0.21 -18.85
C ARG A 83 -8.53 -0.14 -18.37
N VAL A 84 -9.12 -1.27 -18.00
CA VAL A 84 -10.49 -1.32 -17.49
C VAL A 84 -10.64 -0.53 -16.19
N VAL A 85 -9.71 -0.71 -15.25
CA VAL A 85 -9.70 0.02 -13.98
C VAL A 85 -9.53 1.52 -14.22
N GLN A 86 -8.64 1.92 -15.12
CA GLN A 86 -8.41 3.32 -15.47
C GLN A 86 -9.65 3.94 -16.12
N GLN A 87 -10.31 3.24 -17.05
CA GLN A 87 -11.55 3.70 -17.67
C GLN A 87 -12.65 3.88 -16.64
N LYS A 88 -12.81 2.93 -15.71
CA LYS A 88 -13.78 3.03 -14.62
C LYS A 88 -13.50 4.20 -13.68
N ALA A 89 -12.23 4.46 -13.39
CA ALA A 89 -11.82 5.62 -12.59
C ALA A 89 -12.18 6.93 -13.28
N GLU A 90 -11.95 7.06 -14.59
CA GLU A 90 -12.29 8.27 -15.34
C GLU A 90 -13.82 8.46 -15.45
N GLN A 91 -14.58 7.38 -15.68
CA GLN A 91 -16.04 7.42 -15.66
C GLN A 91 -16.57 7.87 -14.28
N SER A 92 -16.01 7.34 -13.19
CA SER A 92 -16.39 7.75 -11.84
C SER A 92 -16.09 9.21 -11.58
N LYS A 93 -14.98 9.73 -12.10
CA LYS A 93 -14.61 11.14 -12.00
C LYS A 93 -15.56 12.04 -12.78
N GLN A 94 -15.93 11.66 -14.01
CA GLN A 94 -16.91 12.38 -14.81
C GLN A 94 -18.28 12.44 -14.11
N HIS A 95 -18.76 11.31 -13.62
CA HIS A 95 -20.03 11.25 -12.88
C HIS A 95 -20.01 12.11 -11.61
N LEU A 96 -18.90 12.11 -10.85
CA LEU A 96 -18.76 12.99 -9.68
C LEU A 96 -18.76 14.47 -10.06
N GLN A 97 -18.14 14.83 -11.18
CA GLN A 97 -18.13 16.20 -11.70
C GLN A 97 -19.54 16.64 -12.09
N GLU A 98 -20.28 15.81 -12.82
CA GLU A 98 -21.68 16.09 -13.18
C GLU A 98 -22.55 16.29 -11.93
N GLN A 99 -22.40 15.43 -10.91
CA GLN A 99 -23.12 15.61 -9.65
C GLN A 99 -22.78 16.91 -8.93
N TYR A 100 -21.52 17.31 -8.95
CA TYR A 100 -21.09 18.59 -8.38
C TYR A 100 -21.76 19.76 -9.12
N ASP A 101 -21.76 19.75 -10.45
CA ASP A 101 -22.34 20.82 -11.26
C ASP A 101 -23.86 20.90 -11.07
N ILE A 102 -24.55 19.75 -10.99
CA ILE A 102 -25.99 19.70 -10.67
C ILE A 102 -26.27 20.32 -9.29
N LYS A 103 -25.52 19.93 -8.25
CA LYS A 103 -25.72 20.47 -6.90
C LYS A 103 -25.40 21.95 -6.80
N LYS A 104 -24.38 22.42 -7.53
CA LYS A 104 -24.03 23.83 -7.63
C LYS A 104 -25.18 24.63 -8.24
N ASN A 105 -25.70 24.18 -9.38
CA ASN A 105 -26.84 24.82 -10.03
C ASN A 105 -28.10 24.84 -9.15
N GLN A 106 -28.36 23.78 -8.38
CA GLN A 106 -29.45 23.75 -7.41
C GLN A 106 -29.25 24.78 -6.29
N ALA A 107 -28.03 24.90 -5.77
CA ALA A 107 -27.71 25.90 -4.75
C ALA A 107 -27.90 27.32 -5.27
N ASP A 108 -27.47 27.60 -6.50
CA ASP A 108 -27.64 28.91 -7.15
C ASP A 108 -29.13 29.23 -7.39
N GLN A 109 -29.94 28.25 -7.81
CA GLN A 109 -31.39 28.40 -7.94
C GLN A 109 -32.08 28.70 -6.60
N LEU A 110 -31.72 27.99 -5.53
CA LEU A 110 -32.26 28.24 -4.19
C LEU A 110 -31.89 29.65 -3.70
N LEU A 111 -30.66 30.10 -3.97
CA LEU A 111 -30.22 31.45 -3.60
C LEU A 111 -31.04 32.51 -4.33
N LEU A 112 -31.33 32.31 -5.62
CA LEU A 112 -32.18 33.20 -6.41
C LEU A 112 -33.62 33.24 -5.85
N GLN A 113 -34.20 32.09 -5.50
CA GLN A 113 -35.53 32.02 -4.89
C GLN A 113 -35.57 32.77 -3.55
N LEU A 114 -34.55 32.60 -2.71
CA LEU A 114 -34.45 33.33 -1.43
C LEU A 114 -34.37 34.85 -1.64
N ALA A 115 -33.65 35.31 -2.66
CA ALA A 115 -33.59 36.73 -3.01
C ALA A 115 -34.95 37.28 -3.47
N GLN A 116 -35.69 36.53 -4.29
CA GLN A 116 -37.04 36.90 -4.74
C GLN A 116 -38.06 36.93 -3.59
N LEU A 117 -37.98 35.98 -2.66
CA LEU A 117 -38.83 35.98 -1.47
C LEU A 117 -38.54 37.18 -0.57
N LYS A 118 -37.26 37.53 -0.36
CA LYS A 118 -36.86 38.72 0.42
C LYS A 118 -37.40 40.01 -0.20
N THR A 119 -37.22 40.22 -1.51
CA THR A 119 -37.73 41.41 -2.19
C THR A 119 -39.26 41.51 -2.13
N SER A 120 -39.98 40.38 -2.25
CA SER A 120 -41.43 40.32 -2.09
C SER A 120 -41.90 40.67 -0.68
N GLN A 121 -41.17 40.24 0.35
CA GLN A 121 -41.46 40.64 1.74
C GLN A 121 -41.20 42.12 1.99
N ILE A 122 -40.14 42.69 1.41
CA ILE A 122 -39.84 44.13 1.49
C ILE A 122 -40.97 44.93 0.85
N LYS A 123 -41.48 44.53 -0.32
CA LYS A 123 -42.66 45.18 -0.94
C LYS A 123 -43.91 45.07 -0.06
N LYS A 124 -44.20 43.90 0.52
CA LYS A 124 -45.35 43.71 1.42
C LYS A 124 -45.24 44.52 2.72
N THR A 125 -44.03 44.66 3.27
CA THR A 125 -43.78 45.48 4.46
C THR A 125 -43.82 46.98 4.14
N ALA A 126 -43.34 47.40 2.97
CA ALA A 126 -43.48 48.78 2.49
C ALA A 126 -44.96 49.16 2.27
N ILE A 127 -45.79 48.25 1.72
CA ILE A 127 -47.24 48.48 1.58
C ILE A 127 -47.94 48.52 2.95
N LYS A 128 -47.57 47.62 3.89
CA LYS A 128 -48.08 47.67 5.27
C LYS A 128 -47.63 48.93 6.02
N GLN A 129 -46.43 49.45 5.76
CA GLN A 129 -45.92 50.66 6.37
C GLN A 129 -46.52 51.91 5.74
N ALA A 130 -46.76 51.94 4.42
CA ALA A 130 -47.52 53.00 3.74
C ALA A 130 -48.97 53.07 4.26
N LEU A 131 -49.59 51.92 4.59
CA LEU A 131 -50.89 51.86 5.27
C LEU A 131 -50.84 52.22 6.78
N ARG A 132 -49.65 52.29 7.39
CA ARG A 132 -49.45 52.55 8.84
C ARG A 132 -48.89 53.94 9.15
N ILE A 133 -48.66 54.79 8.15
CA ILE A 133 -48.33 56.22 8.35
C ILE A 133 -49.50 57.03 8.97
N LYS A 134 -50.65 56.41 9.26
CA LYS A 134 -51.66 56.99 10.16
C LYS A 134 -51.47 56.75 11.66
N ARG A 135 -50.50 55.95 12.14
CA ARG A 135 -50.31 55.73 13.61
C ARG A 135 -48.85 55.44 14.03
N THR A 136 -48.20 56.49 14.53
CA THR A 136 -47.36 56.59 15.77
C THR A 136 -46.34 55.50 16.18
N VAL A 137 -45.08 55.96 16.33
CA VAL A 137 -44.11 55.81 17.45
C VAL A 137 -43.03 54.70 17.49
N LYS A 138 -41.77 55.19 17.54
CA LYS A 138 -40.45 54.80 18.12
C LYS A 138 -39.79 53.40 17.93
N PRO A 139 -38.43 53.34 17.91
CA PRO A 139 -37.64 52.22 17.41
C PRO A 139 -37.19 51.23 18.50
N LEU A 140 -37.27 49.92 18.21
CA LEU A 140 -36.65 48.88 19.02
C LEU A 140 -35.29 48.45 18.45
N LYS A 141 -34.31 48.48 19.35
CA LYS A 141 -32.92 48.00 19.22
C LYS A 141 -32.86 46.54 18.77
N GLN A 142 -32.00 46.28 17.78
CA GLN A 142 -31.59 44.93 17.36
C GLN A 142 -30.75 44.26 18.45
N LYS A 143 -31.20 43.06 18.85
CA LYS A 143 -30.59 42.20 19.86
C LYS A 143 -29.68 41.20 19.17
N ASN A 144 -28.38 41.43 19.19
CA ASN A 144 -27.37 40.44 18.81
C ASN A 144 -27.45 39.26 19.78
N SER A 145 -27.80 38.08 19.27
CA SER A 145 -27.90 36.84 20.05
C SER A 145 -26.52 36.19 20.21
N SER A 146 -25.76 36.56 21.24
CA SER A 146 -24.66 35.74 21.74
C SER A 146 -25.24 34.51 22.46
N LYS A 147 -25.07 33.32 21.89
CA LYS A 147 -25.46 32.05 22.52
C LYS A 147 -24.74 31.88 23.87
N PRO A 148 -25.38 31.22 24.86
CA PRO A 148 -24.85 31.09 26.22
C PRO A 148 -23.51 30.35 26.23
N GLN A 149 -22.49 31.01 26.79
CA GLN A 149 -21.15 30.44 27.04
C GLN A 149 -21.27 29.25 27.99
N LYS A 150 -21.14 28.03 27.45
CA LYS A 150 -20.90 26.84 28.26
C LYS A 150 -19.51 27.00 28.90
N LYS A 151 -19.44 26.92 30.23
CA LYS A 151 -18.16 26.92 30.95
C LYS A 151 -17.34 25.69 30.52
N GLY A 152 -16.19 25.91 29.90
CA GLY A 152 -15.31 24.86 29.40
C GLY A 152 -14.53 25.29 28.15
N TYR A 153 -13.55 24.49 27.76
CA TYR A 153 -12.84 24.65 26.50
C TYR A 153 -13.27 23.61 25.50
N VAL A 154 -13.45 24.04 24.26
CA VAL A 154 -13.62 23.11 23.13
C VAL A 154 -12.34 23.19 22.30
N LEU A 155 -11.73 22.02 22.07
CA LEU A 155 -10.58 21.92 21.17
C LEU A 155 -11.07 21.63 19.76
N ARG A 156 -10.67 22.46 18.81
CA ARG A 156 -10.84 22.22 17.38
C ARG A 156 -9.54 22.41 16.61
N PHE A 157 -9.52 21.87 15.40
CA PHE A 157 -8.51 22.22 14.40
C PHE A 157 -9.07 23.31 13.49
N SER A 158 -8.19 24.11 12.88
CA SER A 158 -8.61 25.21 11.99
C SER A 158 -9.44 24.72 10.80
N ASN A 159 -9.12 23.55 10.27
CA ASN A 159 -9.83 22.85 9.21
C ASN A 159 -9.41 21.37 9.15
N ASP A 160 -10.05 20.61 8.26
CA ASP A 160 -9.75 19.19 8.05
C ASP A 160 -8.30 18.99 7.54
N GLU A 161 -7.82 19.86 6.65
CA GLU A 161 -6.46 19.79 6.11
C GLU A 161 -5.40 19.95 7.21
N ALA A 162 -5.61 20.83 8.18
CA ALA A 162 -4.68 21.05 9.29
C ALA A 162 -4.52 19.79 10.13
N LEU A 163 -5.61 19.11 10.48
CA LEU A 163 -5.52 17.83 11.21
C LEU A 163 -4.76 16.80 10.36
N ILE A 164 -5.09 16.66 9.08
CA ILE A 164 -4.45 15.68 8.19
C ILE A 164 -2.94 15.95 8.11
N GLN A 165 -2.53 17.21 7.94
CA GLN A 165 -1.12 17.59 7.88
C GLN A 165 -0.39 17.28 9.18
N LEU A 166 -0.96 17.64 10.33
CA LEU A 166 -0.36 17.36 11.64
C LEU A 166 -0.19 15.85 11.89
N VAL A 167 -1.16 15.03 11.47
CA VAL A 167 -1.06 13.56 11.59
C VAL A 167 0.01 13.01 10.63
N LYS A 168 0.06 13.48 9.38
CA LYS A 168 1.07 13.06 8.39
C LYS A 168 2.49 13.43 8.81
N GLN A 169 2.66 14.61 9.39
CA GLN A 169 3.94 15.10 9.92
C GLN A 169 4.28 14.48 11.28
N GLN A 170 3.44 13.58 11.81
CA GLN A 170 3.59 12.96 13.13
C GLN A 170 3.70 13.95 14.29
N GLN A 171 3.23 15.18 14.09
CA GLN A 171 3.20 16.20 15.13
C GLN A 171 2.12 15.91 16.17
N ILE A 172 1.03 15.26 15.76
CA ILE A 172 -0.01 14.75 16.66
C ILE A 172 -0.29 13.29 16.34
N GLN A 173 -0.85 12.55 17.29
CA GLN A 173 -1.32 11.19 17.06
C GLN A 173 -2.84 11.16 17.13
N LEU A 174 -3.49 10.76 16.03
CA LEU A 174 -4.93 10.55 15.99
C LEU A 174 -5.25 9.16 16.54
N ILE A 175 -6.21 9.10 17.46
CA ILE A 175 -6.66 7.88 18.12
C ILE A 175 -8.11 7.61 17.76
N LEU A 176 -8.40 6.35 17.42
CA LEU A 176 -9.73 5.81 17.25
C LEU A 176 -9.97 4.77 18.34
N THR A 177 -10.97 4.99 19.19
CA THR A 177 -11.40 4.02 20.20
C THR A 177 -12.64 3.30 19.70
N LYS A 178 -12.48 2.00 19.42
CA LYS A 178 -13.55 1.14 18.92
C LYS A 178 -13.82 0.04 19.95
N GLN A 179 -15.06 -0.04 20.43
CA GLN A 179 -15.47 -0.99 21.49
C GLN A 179 -14.57 -0.90 22.74
N GLY A 180 -14.17 0.31 23.13
CA GLY A 180 -13.29 0.55 24.30
C GLY A 180 -11.80 0.30 24.06
N VAL A 181 -11.40 -0.20 22.88
CA VAL A 181 -10.00 -0.45 22.55
C VAL A 181 -9.42 0.72 21.74
N PRO A 182 -8.37 1.41 22.23
CA PRO A 182 -7.76 2.53 21.52
C PRO A 182 -6.76 2.05 20.44
N PHE A 183 -6.91 2.58 19.24
CA PHE A 183 -6.02 2.37 18.11
C PHE A 183 -5.41 3.69 17.66
N GLN A 184 -4.09 3.71 17.48
CA GLN A 184 -3.41 4.80 16.81
C GLN A 184 -3.66 4.73 15.30
N VAL A 185 -4.17 5.81 14.74
CA VAL A 185 -4.29 6.01 13.30
C VAL A 185 -2.99 6.61 12.78
N ARG A 186 -2.39 5.96 11.78
CA ARG A 186 -1.20 6.44 11.08
C ARG A 186 -1.56 6.78 9.64
N HIS A 187 -1.06 7.91 9.16
CA HIS A 187 -1.29 8.38 7.80
C HIS A 187 0.06 8.57 7.10
N ASN A 188 0.53 7.50 6.45
CA ASN A 188 1.74 7.53 5.62
C ASN A 188 1.34 7.48 4.14
N ARG A 189 1.81 6.47 3.37
CA ARG A 189 1.30 6.17 2.02
C ARG A 189 -0.13 5.62 2.04
N THR A 190 -0.46 4.90 3.10
CA THR A 190 -1.80 4.37 3.37
C THR A 190 -2.21 4.75 4.79
N ILE A 191 -3.52 4.73 5.05
CA ILE A 191 -4.08 4.95 6.37
C ILE A 191 -4.20 3.59 7.06
N SER A 192 -3.55 3.42 8.21
CA SER A 192 -3.54 2.18 8.97
C SER A 192 -3.87 2.42 10.44
N LYS A 193 -4.28 1.35 11.14
CA LYS A 193 -4.49 1.36 12.59
C LYS A 193 -3.49 0.45 13.29
N HIS A 194 -2.96 0.90 14.41
CA HIS A 194 -2.05 0.14 15.26
C HIS A 194 -2.55 0.15 16.70
N PRO A 195 -2.42 -0.94 17.48
CA PRO A 195 -2.78 -0.94 18.89
C PRO A 195 -2.00 0.15 19.65
N LEU A 196 -2.70 0.98 20.41
CA LEU A 196 -2.05 1.97 21.26
C LEU A 196 -1.56 1.29 22.55
N LYS A 197 -0.24 1.37 22.82
CA LYS A 197 0.37 0.82 24.03
C LYS A 197 0.69 1.93 25.03
N GLY A 198 0.48 1.64 26.32
CA GLY A 198 0.80 2.56 27.43
C GLY A 198 -0.31 3.56 27.76
N LYS A 199 -0.09 4.34 28.82
CA LYS A 199 -1.02 5.37 29.28
C LYS A 199 -0.66 6.70 28.62
N HIS A 200 -1.58 7.26 27.84
CA HIS A 200 -1.42 8.55 27.18
C HIS A 200 -2.58 9.47 27.55
N LYS A 201 -2.29 10.77 27.70
CA LYS A 201 -3.33 11.77 27.90
C LYS A 201 -4.01 12.03 26.55
N MET A 202 -5.23 11.50 26.41
CA MET A 202 -6.04 11.68 25.22
C MET A 202 -6.97 12.88 25.38
N TYR A 203 -7.06 13.70 24.35
CA TYR A 203 -8.03 14.78 24.22
C TYR A 203 -9.13 14.32 23.26
N ALA A 204 -10.37 14.28 23.73
CA ALA A 204 -11.50 13.87 22.90
C ALA A 204 -11.72 14.88 21.76
N LEU A 205 -11.98 14.36 20.57
CA LEU A 205 -12.40 15.14 19.42
C LEU A 205 -13.89 15.03 19.22
N ASN A 206 -14.49 16.14 18.75
CA ASN A 206 -15.84 16.09 18.24
C ASN A 206 -15.86 15.25 16.95
N ASN A 207 -16.80 14.33 16.82
CA ASN A 207 -16.91 13.51 15.62
C ASN A 207 -17.06 14.38 14.35
N HIS A 208 -17.68 15.55 14.42
CA HIS A 208 -17.82 16.45 13.28
C HIS A 208 -16.50 17.08 12.81
N THR A 209 -15.49 17.19 13.68
CA THR A 209 -14.17 17.77 13.34
C THR A 209 -13.17 16.74 12.83
N VAL A 210 -13.58 15.47 12.73
CA VAL A 210 -12.74 14.41 12.19
C VAL A 210 -12.95 14.34 10.67
N PRO A 211 -11.88 14.48 9.86
CA PRO A 211 -11.95 14.42 8.41
C PRO A 211 -12.60 13.13 7.90
N GLN A 212 -13.41 13.26 6.86
CA GLN A 212 -14.19 12.16 6.30
C GLN A 212 -13.32 10.99 5.83
N ILE A 213 -12.11 11.26 5.35
CA ILE A 213 -11.18 10.22 4.90
C ILE A 213 -10.89 9.19 6.00
N TYR A 214 -10.78 9.61 7.25
CA TYR A 214 -10.54 8.69 8.37
C TYR A 214 -11.80 7.90 8.73
N LYS A 215 -12.98 8.56 8.72
CA LYS A 215 -14.26 7.91 9.02
C LYS A 215 -14.58 6.80 8.03
N ILE A 216 -14.42 7.10 6.74
CA ILE A 216 -14.66 6.15 5.65
C ILE A 216 -13.66 4.99 5.74
N THR A 217 -12.38 5.27 5.95
CA THR A 217 -11.33 4.23 6.00
C THR A 217 -11.57 3.19 7.08
N PHE A 218 -12.09 3.58 8.24
CA PHE A 218 -12.28 2.67 9.38
C PHE A 218 -13.73 2.22 9.59
N SER A 219 -14.63 2.60 8.66
CA SER A 219 -16.08 2.40 8.79
C SER A 219 -16.56 2.79 10.19
N SER A 220 -16.22 4.01 10.62
CA SER A 220 -16.46 4.42 12.00
C SER A 220 -17.96 4.58 12.26
N ASN A 221 -18.46 3.91 13.29
CA ASN A 221 -19.86 4.01 13.71
C ASN A 221 -20.05 5.21 14.64
N MET A 222 -21.31 5.57 14.95
CA MET A 222 -21.60 6.67 15.89
C MET A 222 -21.10 6.42 17.32
N THR A 223 -20.83 5.17 17.68
CA THR A 223 -20.29 4.77 18.99
C THR A 223 -18.76 4.84 19.07
N ASP A 224 -18.08 5.05 17.94
CA ASP A 224 -16.62 5.15 17.92
C ASP A 224 -16.19 6.53 18.43
N GLN A 225 -15.23 6.55 19.35
CA GLN A 225 -14.71 7.78 19.93
C GLN A 225 -13.40 8.15 19.25
N TRP A 226 -13.30 9.41 18.82
CA TRP A 226 -12.08 9.96 18.27
C TRP A 226 -11.37 10.81 19.30
N GLY A 227 -10.04 10.76 19.31
CA GLY A 227 -9.23 11.57 20.18
C GLY A 227 -7.87 11.86 19.57
N VAL A 228 -7.14 12.77 20.19
CA VAL A 228 -5.76 13.08 19.81
C VAL A 228 -4.84 13.04 21.02
N ILE A 229 -3.62 12.57 20.80
CA ILE A 229 -2.51 12.75 21.71
C ILE A 229 -1.70 13.92 21.17
N LEU A 230 -1.61 14.97 21.99
CA LEU A 230 -0.89 16.19 21.65
C LEU A 230 0.54 16.12 22.19
N PRO A 231 1.52 16.64 21.45
CA PRO A 231 2.91 16.69 21.89
C PRO A 231 3.09 17.75 23.01
N PRO A 232 4.14 17.64 23.81
CA PRO A 232 4.41 18.56 24.93
C PRO A 232 4.31 20.04 24.54
N LYS A 233 4.93 20.42 23.42
CA LYS A 233 4.93 21.81 22.90
C LYS A 233 3.52 22.39 22.75
N ILE A 234 2.58 21.63 22.19
CA ILE A 234 1.20 22.05 22.01
C ILE A 234 0.49 22.10 23.37
N THR A 235 0.68 21.07 24.21
CA THR A 235 0.02 21.02 25.52
C THR A 235 0.42 22.18 26.45
N THR A 236 1.68 22.60 26.45
CA THR A 236 2.16 23.76 27.23
C THR A 236 1.54 25.06 26.73
N SER A 237 1.43 25.21 25.40
CA SER A 237 0.80 26.40 24.80
C SER A 237 -0.69 26.47 25.13
N LEU A 238 -1.36 25.31 25.07
CA LEU A 238 -2.76 25.15 25.44
C LEU A 238 -2.98 25.49 26.92
N GLN A 239 -2.14 24.97 27.83
CA GLN A 239 -2.19 25.30 29.25
C GLN A 239 -2.00 26.80 29.54
N ARG A 240 -1.07 27.45 28.84
CA ARG A 240 -0.86 28.90 28.97
C ARG A 240 -2.12 29.70 28.63
N ILE A 241 -2.77 29.37 27.52
CA ILE A 241 -4.03 30.03 27.11
C ILE A 241 -5.15 29.71 28.10
N MET A 242 -5.22 28.47 28.60
CA MET A 242 -6.20 28.08 29.62
C MET A 242 -5.98 28.77 30.98
N GLN A 243 -4.78 29.27 31.29
CA GLN A 243 -4.53 30.06 32.49
C GLN A 243 -4.97 31.53 32.32
N GLN A 244 -4.95 32.03 31.08
CA GLN A 244 -5.27 33.43 30.76
C GLN A 244 -6.76 33.67 30.53
N HIS A 245 -7.46 32.66 30.01
CA HIS A 245 -8.90 32.70 29.77
C HIS A 245 -9.60 31.72 30.71
N SER A 246 -10.91 31.81 30.90
CA SER A 246 -11.69 30.87 31.76
C SER A 246 -12.55 29.89 30.95
N SER A 247 -12.75 30.18 29.66
CA SER A 247 -13.50 29.38 28.71
C SER A 247 -13.21 29.88 27.29
N GLY A 248 -13.54 29.07 26.28
CA GLY A 248 -13.43 29.50 24.88
C GLY A 248 -13.19 28.34 23.92
N GLU A 249 -13.10 28.67 22.64
CA GLU A 249 -12.79 27.71 21.60
C GLU A 249 -11.30 27.79 21.26
N LEU A 250 -10.58 26.72 21.57
CA LEU A 250 -9.14 26.59 21.31
C LEU A 250 -8.97 25.98 19.92
N GLU A 251 -8.19 26.66 19.08
CA GLU A 251 -7.95 26.26 17.70
C GLU A 251 -6.48 25.92 17.50
N ILE A 252 -6.22 24.72 16.98
CA ILE A 252 -4.89 24.29 16.54
C ILE A 252 -4.82 24.43 15.02
N ASN A 253 -3.87 25.22 14.52
CA ASN A 253 -3.65 25.37 13.08
C ASN A 253 -2.72 24.28 12.51
N ALA A 254 -2.51 24.29 11.19
CA ALA A 254 -1.67 23.31 10.49
C ALA A 254 -0.19 23.26 10.94
N LEU A 255 0.30 24.32 11.61
CA LEU A 255 1.66 24.41 12.16
C LEU A 255 1.75 23.96 13.62
N GLY A 256 0.61 23.58 14.23
CA GLY A 256 0.52 23.19 15.63
C GLY A 256 0.48 24.37 16.60
N ASN A 257 0.26 25.60 16.11
CA ASN A 257 0.08 26.76 16.97
C ASN A 257 -1.36 26.79 17.52
N VAL A 258 -1.50 27.22 18.78
CA VAL A 258 -2.79 27.28 19.48
C VAL A 258 -3.22 28.74 19.60
N SER A 259 -4.47 29.03 19.26
CA SER A 259 -5.12 30.33 19.45
C SER A 259 -6.52 30.18 20.03
N ILE A 260 -7.04 31.22 20.67
CA ILE A 260 -8.44 31.29 21.11
C ILE A 260 -9.28 32.04 20.05
N LYS A 261 -10.50 31.57 19.80
CA LYS A 261 -11.51 32.25 18.97
C LYS A 261 -12.63 32.84 19.81
#